data_AF-A0A955H723-F1
#
_entry.id   AF-A0A955H723-F1
#
_cell.length_a   1.000
_cell.length_b   1.000
_cell.length_c   1.000
_cell.angle_alpha   90.00
_cell.angle_beta   90.00
_cell.angle_gamma   90.00
#
_symmetry.space_group_name_H-M   'P 1'
#
loop_
_entity.id
_entity.type
_entity.pdbx_description
1 polymer ?
#
loop_
_entity_poly.entity_id
_entity_poly.type
_entity_poly.pdbx_seq_one_letter_code
_entity_poly.pdbx_strand_id
1 'polypeptide(L)'
;MPKARGKEHTTLTETADLVVRELEKISGIKMIAPGEIRTNKRSAGGRFITVSYTTAGFELLISGQSSQKVAVHTSAKPSLVISQLKASKKLREFIFKERDRKPGE
;
A
#
# COMPACT_ATOMS: atom_id res chain seq x y z
N MET A 1 15.88 12.48 -24.69
CA MET A 1 15.56 11.43 -23.70
C MET A 1 14.11 11.02 -23.89
N PRO A 2 13.79 9.74 -24.18
CA PRO A 2 12.40 9.33 -24.26
C PRO A 2 11.76 9.52 -22.88
N LYS A 3 10.72 10.36 -22.80
CA LYS A 3 9.86 10.49 -21.61
C LYS A 3 9.44 9.07 -21.19
N ALA A 4 9.60 8.73 -19.92
CA ALA A 4 9.06 7.50 -19.37
C ALA A 4 7.54 7.45 -19.66
N ARG A 5 7.14 6.61 -20.62
CA ARG A 5 5.73 6.33 -20.92
C ARG A 5 5.15 5.64 -19.68
N GLY A 6 4.22 6.32 -19.01
CA GLY A 6 3.57 5.81 -17.79
C GLY A 6 3.40 6.84 -16.66
N LYS A 7 3.84 8.09 -16.82
CA LYS A 7 3.55 9.15 -15.84
C LYS A 7 2.17 9.77 -16.10
N GLU A 8 1.12 8.96 -16.01
CA GLU A 8 -0.27 9.44 -16.12
C GLU A 8 -1.02 9.09 -14.84
N HIS A 9 -1.06 10.09 -13.95
CA HIS A 9 -2.05 10.34 -12.92
C HIS A 9 -2.76 9.12 -12.33
N THR A 10 -2.09 8.39 -11.44
CA THR A 10 -2.86 7.59 -10.48
C THR A 10 -3.28 8.50 -9.34
N THR A 11 -4.58 8.80 -9.28
CA THR A 11 -5.15 9.52 -8.15
C THR A 11 -4.93 8.66 -6.91
N LEU A 12 -4.21 9.19 -5.94
CA LEU A 12 -4.03 8.58 -4.62
C LEU A 12 -4.95 9.30 -3.64
N THR A 13 -5.55 8.56 -2.71
CA THR A 13 -6.09 9.20 -1.51
C THR A 13 -4.94 9.79 -0.70
N GLU A 14 -5.17 10.84 0.07
CA GLU A 14 -4.13 11.42 0.95
C GLU A 14 -3.48 10.36 1.86
N THR A 15 -4.30 9.40 2.34
CA THR A 15 -3.83 8.26 3.13
C THR A 15 -2.96 7.30 2.33
N ALA A 16 -3.28 7.05 1.05
CA ALA A 16 -2.48 6.19 0.19
C ALA A 16 -1.17 6.88 -0.24
N ASP A 17 -1.20 8.19 -0.49
CA ASP A 17 0.00 8.98 -0.83
C ASP A 17 1.06 8.89 0.27
N LEU A 18 0.66 9.01 1.54
CA LEU A 18 1.59 8.85 2.67
C LEU A 18 2.26 7.48 2.70
N VAL A 19 1.50 6.41 2.43
CA VAL A 19 2.04 5.05 2.43
C VAL A 19 2.94 4.81 1.22
N VAL A 20 2.55 5.29 0.03
CA VAL A 20 3.34 5.18 -1.19
C VAL A 20 4.67 5.91 -1.04
N ARG A 21 4.70 7.12 -0.47
CA ARG A 21 5.94 7.86 -0.21
C ARG A 21 6.88 7.15 0.76
N GLU A 22 6.35 6.40 1.72
CA GLU A 22 7.18 5.61 2.64
C GLU A 22 7.68 4.33 1.96
N LEU A 23 6.87 3.71 1.11
CA LEU A 23 7.28 2.59 0.25
C LEU A 23 8.40 3.00 -0.70
N GLU A 24 8.32 4.15 -1.38
CA GLU A 24 9.34 4.62 -2.33
C GLU A 24 10.74 4.78 -1.71
N LYS A 25 10.84 4.92 -0.38
CA LYS A 25 12.13 5.01 0.34
C LYS A 25 12.78 3.67 0.60
N ILE A 26 12.02 2.58 0.49
CA ILE A 26 12.51 1.24 0.79
C ILE A 26 13.16 0.66 -0.48
N SER A 27 14.41 0.23 -0.34
CA SER A 27 15.14 -0.41 -1.44
C SER A 27 14.53 -1.78 -1.77
N GLY A 28 14.52 -2.12 -3.06
CA GLY A 28 14.04 -3.41 -3.54
C GLY A 28 12.56 -3.45 -3.97
N ILE A 29 11.83 -2.34 -3.84
CA ILE A 29 10.53 -2.18 -4.49
C ILE A 29 10.74 -1.90 -5.97
N LYS A 30 10.14 -2.74 -6.80
CA LYS A 30 10.24 -2.65 -8.26
C LYS A 30 9.12 -1.82 -8.86
N MET A 31 7.91 -1.99 -8.35
CA MET A 31 6.71 -1.35 -8.89
C MET A 31 5.67 -1.16 -7.79
N ILE A 32 5.02 -0.01 -7.84
CA ILE A 32 3.85 0.33 -7.03
C ILE A 32 2.73 0.64 -8.01
N ALA A 33 1.63 -0.12 -7.93
CA ALA A 33 0.47 0.03 -8.78
C ALA A 33 -0.75 0.38 -7.92
N PRO A 34 -1.16 1.65 -7.86
CA PRO A 34 -2.36 2.04 -7.14
C PRO A 34 -3.60 1.68 -7.96
N GLY A 35 -4.60 1.13 -7.30
CA GLY A 35 -5.89 0.77 -7.86
C GLY A 35 -6.94 1.85 -7.64
N GLU A 36 -8.19 1.48 -7.93
CA GLU A 36 -9.35 2.36 -7.79
C GLU A 36 -9.54 2.88 -6.37
N ILE A 37 -9.93 4.15 -6.27
CA ILE A 37 -10.41 4.76 -5.04
C ILE A 37 -11.89 4.41 -4.87
N ARG A 38 -12.23 3.87 -3.71
CA ARG A 38 -13.62 3.57 -3.31
C ARG A 38 -13.98 4.41 -2.11
N THR A 39 -14.94 5.32 -2.28
CA THR A 39 -15.51 6.09 -1.18
C THR A 39 -16.27 5.18 -0.23
N ASN A 40 -15.96 5.23 1.06
CA ASN A 40 -16.68 4.44 2.04
C ASN A 40 -17.90 5.22 2.54
N LYS A 41 -19.06 4.55 2.62
CA LYS A 41 -20.28 5.15 3.22
C LYS A 41 -20.19 5.31 4.74
N ARG A 42 -19.19 4.71 5.39
CA ARG A 42 -18.97 4.78 6.84
C ARG A 42 -18.07 5.98 7.17
N SER A 43 -18.47 6.77 8.17
CA SER A 43 -17.60 7.72 8.86
C SER A 43 -16.51 6.95 9.61
N ALA A 44 -15.49 6.51 8.89
CA ALA A 44 -14.36 5.79 9.47
C ALA A 44 -13.39 6.83 10.04
N GLY A 45 -13.46 7.05 11.36
CA GLY A 45 -12.49 7.90 12.07
C GLY A 45 -11.07 7.31 12.12
N GLY A 46 -10.92 6.00 11.86
CA GLY A 46 -9.63 5.30 11.90
C GLY A 46 -9.01 5.08 10.53
N ARG A 47 -7.68 5.18 10.46
CA ARG A 47 -6.87 4.81 9.29
C ARG A 47 -6.35 3.38 9.46
N PHE A 48 -6.57 2.53 8.46
CA PHE A 48 -6.20 1.12 8.50
C PHE A 48 -5.37 0.75 7.27
N ILE A 49 -4.34 -0.09 7.47
CA ILE A 49 -3.58 -0.72 6.39
C ILE A 49 -3.75 -2.22 6.53
N THR A 50 -4.39 -2.85 5.57
CA THR A 50 -4.46 -4.31 5.50
C THR A 50 -3.48 -4.81 4.47
N VAL A 51 -2.53 -5.65 4.89
CA VAL A 51 -1.54 -6.28 4.00
C VAL A 51 -2.05 -7.64 3.58
N SER A 52 -1.96 -7.95 2.29
CA SER A 52 -2.17 -9.30 1.74
C SER A 52 -0.92 -9.74 0.99
N TYR A 53 -0.25 -10.77 1.47
CA TYR A 53 0.96 -11.28 0.83
C TYR A 53 0.62 -12.04 -0.46
N THR A 54 1.43 -11.85 -1.50
CA THR A 54 1.31 -12.54 -2.78
C THR A 54 2.65 -13.15 -3.19
N THR A 55 2.66 -14.02 -4.20
CA THR A 55 3.90 -14.66 -4.68
C THR A 55 4.91 -13.65 -5.23
N ALA A 56 4.44 -12.55 -5.82
CA ALA A 56 5.28 -11.53 -6.44
C ALA A 56 5.58 -10.32 -5.53
N GLY A 57 5.01 -10.27 -4.33
CA GLY A 57 5.11 -9.14 -3.41
C GLY A 57 3.97 -9.11 -2.41
N PHE A 58 3.21 -8.01 -2.40
CA PHE A 58 2.07 -7.84 -1.50
C PHE A 58 1.10 -6.78 -2.00
N GLU A 59 -0.14 -6.84 -1.54
CA GLU A 59 -1.17 -5.84 -1.74
C GLU A 59 -1.49 -5.12 -0.43
N LEU A 60 -1.68 -3.81 -0.48
CA LEU A 60 -2.13 -2.99 0.62
C LEU A 60 -3.54 -2.49 0.36
N LEU A 61 -4.49 -2.81 1.23
CA LEU A 61 -5.77 -2.12 1.30
C LEU A 61 -5.66 -1.02 2.34
N ILE A 62 -5.54 0.22 1.87
CA ILE A 62 -5.43 1.41 2.70
C ILE A 62 -6.83 1.99 2.85
N SER A 63 -7.30 2.15 4.08
CA SER A 63 -8.67 2.59 4.38
C SER A 63 -8.67 3.75 5.37
N GLY A 64 -9.56 4.71 5.14
CA GLY A 64 -9.95 5.80 6.02
C GLY A 64 -11.33 6.28 5.59
N GLN A 65 -11.49 7.58 5.32
CA GLN A 65 -12.68 8.13 4.66
C GLN A 65 -12.96 7.47 3.29
N SER A 66 -11.89 7.18 2.54
CA SER A 66 -11.92 6.37 1.32
C SER A 66 -10.99 5.17 1.48
N SER A 67 -11.20 4.16 0.65
CA SER A 67 -10.32 3.01 0.56
C SER A 67 -9.66 2.93 -0.80
N GLN A 68 -8.40 2.52 -0.84
CA GLN A 68 -7.65 2.31 -2.05
C GLN A 68 -6.78 1.07 -1.90
N LYS A 69 -6.77 0.22 -2.94
CA LYS A 69 -5.84 -0.90 -3.03
C LYS A 69 -4.56 -0.44 -3.70
N VAL A 70 -3.41 -0.88 -3.20
CA VAL A 70 -2.09 -0.60 -3.78
C VAL A 70 -1.35 -1.92 -3.89
N ALA A 71 -1.07 -2.38 -5.11
CA ALA A 71 -0.26 -3.57 -5.34
C ALA A 71 1.22 -3.17 -5.38
N VAL A 72 2.05 -3.88 -4.64
CA VAL A 72 3.49 -3.63 -4.53
C VAL A 72 4.24 -4.88 -4.95
N HIS A 73 5.06 -4.74 -5.99
CA HIS A 73 5.98 -5.77 -6.44
C HIS A 73 7.36 -5.48 -5.87
N THR A 74 7.94 -6.45 -5.18
CA THR A 74 9.23 -6.32 -4.51
C THR A 74 10.07 -7.56 -4.74
N SER A 75 11.39 -7.39 -4.88
CA SER A 75 12.34 -8.51 -4.82
C SER A 75 12.84 -8.80 -3.40
N ALA A 76 12.59 -7.89 -2.46
CA ALA A 76 12.93 -8.08 -1.05
C ALA A 76 11.84 -8.90 -0.33
N LYS A 77 12.18 -9.50 0.81
CA LYS A 77 11.21 -10.23 1.64
C LYS A 77 10.08 -9.28 2.08
N PRO A 78 8.80 -9.53 1.70
CA PRO A 78 7.69 -8.63 2.03
C PRO A 78 7.55 -8.33 3.52
N SER A 79 7.79 -9.31 4.40
CA SER A 79 7.71 -9.13 5.85
C SER A 79 8.68 -8.08 6.38
N LEU A 80 9.87 -7.94 5.78
CA LEU A 80 10.84 -6.90 6.18
C LEU A 80 10.36 -5.51 5.76
N VAL A 81 9.78 -5.40 4.56
CA VAL A 81 9.19 -4.15 4.07
C VAL A 81 8.06 -3.70 4.98
N ILE A 82 7.16 -4.62 5.36
CA ILE A 82 6.06 -4.31 6.30
C ILE A 82 6.58 -3.95 7.68
N SER A 83 7.61 -4.62 8.19
CA SER A 83 8.24 -4.26 9.47
C SER A 83 8.82 -2.84 9.45
N GLN A 84 9.44 -2.43 8.33
CA GLN A 84 9.95 -1.07 8.16
C GLN A 84 8.81 -0.04 8.10
N LEU A 85 7.71 -0.35 7.41
CA LEU A 85 6.52 0.51 7.38
C LEU A 85 5.90 0.69 8.76
N LYS A 86 5.79 -0.39 9.55
CA LYS A 86 5.30 -0.33 10.95
C LYS A 86 6.20 0.53 11.85
N ALA A 87 7.50 0.53 11.59
CA ALA A 87 8.46 1.35 12.35
C ALA A 87 8.41 2.84 11.95
N SER A 88 7.83 3.19 10.80
CA SER A 88 7.79 4.58 10.33
C SER A 88 6.95 5.45 11.24
N LYS A 89 7.53 6.57 11.70
CA LYS A 89 6.83 7.55 12.55
C LYS A 89 5.62 8.17 11.85
N LYS A 90 5.65 8.26 10.52
CA LYS A 90 4.57 8.85 9.72
C LYS A 90 3.34 7.96 9.61
N LEU A 91 3.50 6.65 9.86
CA LEU A 91 2.42 5.67 9.75
C LEU A 91 1.88 5.22 11.12
N ARG A 92 2.26 5.90 12.21
CA ARG A 92 1.86 5.53 13.59
C ARG A 92 0.35 5.55 13.83
N GLU A 93 -0.37 6.42 13.14
CA GLU A 93 -1.83 6.53 13.22
C GLU A 93 -2.55 5.40 12.48
N PHE A 94 -1.84 4.64 11.65
CA PHE A 94 -2.42 3.55 10.90
C PHE A 94 -2.40 2.26 11.72
N ILE A 95 -3.57 1.63 11.79
CA ILE A 95 -3.70 0.29 12.39
C ILE A 95 -3.37 -0.73 11.29
N PHE A 96 -2.26 -1.45 11.47
CA PHE A 96 -1.84 -2.52 10.55
C PHE A 96 -2.58 -3.82 10.85
N LYS A 97 -3.13 -4.43 9.81
CA LYS A 97 -3.72 -5.77 9.83
C LYS A 97 -3.03 -6.60 8.76
N GLU A 98 -2.58 -7.79 9.12
CA GLU A 98 -1.98 -8.70 8.16
C GLU A 98 -2.98 -9.81 7.86
N ARG A 99 -3.09 -10.17 6.58
CA ARG A 99 -3.90 -11.27 6.10
C ARG A 99 -3.06 -12.11 5.16
N ASP A 100 -2.99 -13.40 5.44
CA ASP A 100 -2.52 -14.37 4.45
C ASP A 100 -3.69 -14.73 3.54
N ARG A 101 -3.59 -14.35 2.26
CA ARG A 101 -4.42 -14.97 1.22
C ARG A 101 -3.69 -16.22 0.76
N LYS A 102 -3.85 -17.31 1.50
CA LYS A 102 -3.61 -18.64 0.93
C LYS A 102 -4.77 -18.94 -0.04
N PRO A 103 -4.52 -19.21 -1.32
CA PRO A 103 -5.58 -19.72 -2.19
C PRO A 103 -5.95 -21.13 -1.73
N GLY A 104 -7.21 -21.33 -1.33
CA GLY A 104 -7.80 -22.66 -1.12
C GLY A 104 -7.90 -23.16 0.32
N GLU A 105 -8.59 -22.42 1.20
CA GLU A 105 -9.25 -23.00 2.38
C GLU A 105 -10.70 -22.51 2.46
#